data_AF-A0A4R5TXE2-F1
#
_entry.id   AF-A0A4R5TXE2-F1
#
_cell.length_a   1.000
_cell.length_b   1.000
_cell.length_c   1.000
_cell.angle_alpha   90.00
_cell.angle_beta   90.00
_cell.angle_gamma   90.00
#
_symmetry.space_group_name_H-M   'P 1'
#
loop_
_entity.id
_entity.type
_entity.pdbx_description
1 polymer ?
#
loop_
_entity_poly.entity_id
_entity_poly.type
_entity_poly.pdbx_seq_one_letter_code
_entity_poly.pdbx_strand_id
1 'polypeptide(L)'
;MTTVQEPSRELRRLATRIDYGLGRYLAERGSWALTSEWEAPRYGWSLSNLALRHAEATLTLARTDMVLAPSAWVTARAATEAAARCLWLLQPEDEWEREARWLALLHEGVRLGDRKETKDVPTLAAQSKRMKEFAEAVAAKLPEGMAVPGMDSIQSILAAEGEGLALFYVMASQYTHATEHATRFWRVNLGIDASHGEFVGAKDWLQPLWMSYLSFRVTALRLIELKGEDPSAVLGLADHQAGEARDAFVASIYAQATT
;
A
#
# COMPACT_ATOMS: atom_id res chain seq x y z
N MET A 1 11.95 -0.59 -30.94
CA MET A 1 10.79 0.29 -30.73
C MET A 1 9.77 -0.53 -29.97
N THR A 2 9.63 -0.31 -28.67
CA THR A 2 8.50 -0.84 -27.90
C THR A 2 7.26 -0.09 -28.38
N THR A 3 6.31 -0.83 -28.96
CA THR A 3 5.04 -0.24 -29.38
C THR A 3 4.19 -0.15 -28.12
N VAL A 4 3.77 1.06 -27.74
CA VAL A 4 2.86 1.26 -26.62
C VAL A 4 1.65 0.36 -26.81
N GLN A 5 1.31 -0.44 -25.80
CA GLN A 5 0.14 -1.31 -25.86
C GLN A 5 -1.04 -0.61 -25.19
N GLU A 6 -1.96 -0.10 -25.99
CA GLU A 6 -3.10 0.67 -25.50
C GLU A 6 -3.91 -0.11 -24.45
N PRO A 7 -4.16 0.48 -23.26
CA PRO A 7 -5.01 -0.13 -22.24
C PRO A 7 -6.43 -0.38 -22.74
N SER A 8 -6.99 -1.55 -22.40
CA SER A 8 -8.38 -1.89 -22.74
C SER A 8 -9.38 -0.90 -22.15
N ARG A 9 -10.56 -0.82 -22.76
CA ARG A 9 -11.65 0.05 -22.30
C ARG A 9 -12.04 -0.28 -20.86
N GLU A 10 -12.12 -1.56 -20.53
CA GLU A 10 -12.53 -2.06 -19.22
C GLU A 10 -11.46 -1.79 -18.16
N LEU A 11 -10.17 -1.91 -18.51
CA LEU A 11 -9.06 -1.53 -17.64
C LEU A 11 -9.11 -0.03 -17.29
N ARG A 12 -9.31 0.84 -18.30
CA ARG A 12 -9.47 2.29 -18.07
C ARG A 12 -10.69 2.60 -17.22
N ARG A 13 -11.82 1.90 -17.44
CA ARG A 13 -13.04 2.06 -16.64
C ARG A 13 -12.78 1.69 -15.18
N LEU A 14 -12.12 0.57 -14.91
CA LEU A 14 -11.74 0.16 -13.56
C LEU A 14 -10.85 1.21 -12.90
N ALA A 15 -9.76 1.62 -13.57
CA ALA A 15 -8.86 2.65 -13.05
C ALA A 15 -9.60 3.98 -12.77
N THR A 16 -10.58 4.35 -13.59
CA THR A 16 -11.39 5.56 -13.37
C THR A 16 -12.28 5.46 -12.13
N ARG A 17 -12.91 4.29 -11.90
CA ARG A 17 -13.77 4.09 -10.73
C ARG A 17 -12.98 3.96 -9.43
N ILE A 18 -11.82 3.31 -9.47
CA ILE A 18 -10.90 3.28 -8.33
C ILE A 18 -10.47 4.70 -7.95
N ASP A 19 -10.01 5.49 -8.92
CA ASP A 19 -9.55 6.87 -8.68
C ASP A 19 -10.65 7.76 -8.08
N TYR A 20 -11.87 7.64 -8.59
CA TYR A 20 -13.03 8.29 -7.99
C TYR A 20 -13.21 7.87 -6.52
N GLY A 21 -13.13 6.57 -6.22
CA GLY A 21 -13.21 6.07 -4.85
C GLY A 21 -12.08 6.58 -3.95
N LEU A 22 -10.83 6.54 -4.41
CA LEU A 22 -9.69 7.13 -3.70
C LEU A 22 -9.94 8.61 -3.38
N GLY A 23 -10.45 9.38 -4.33
CA GLY A 23 -10.81 10.78 -4.13
C GLY A 23 -11.89 10.99 -3.06
N ARG A 24 -12.90 10.11 -2.99
CA ARG A 24 -13.94 10.18 -1.95
C ARG A 24 -13.39 9.85 -0.55
N TYR A 25 -12.64 8.76 -0.43
CA TYR A 25 -11.99 8.38 0.83
C TYR A 25 -11.01 9.46 1.32
N LEU A 26 -10.24 10.06 0.41
CA LEU A 26 -9.32 11.15 0.74
C LEU A 26 -10.07 12.37 1.30
N ALA A 27 -11.15 12.77 0.62
CA ALA A 27 -11.94 13.93 1.02
C ALA A 27 -12.56 13.75 2.41
N GLU A 28 -13.08 12.55 2.69
CA GLU A 28 -13.75 12.27 3.96
C GLU A 28 -12.79 12.09 5.13
N ARG A 29 -11.70 11.35 4.92
CA ARG A 29 -10.59 11.23 5.88
C ARG A 29 -10.06 12.61 6.29
N GLY A 30 -9.97 13.53 5.33
CA GLY A 30 -9.55 14.91 5.56
C GLY A 30 -8.17 15.03 6.21
N SER A 31 -8.02 16.00 7.11
CA SER A 31 -6.75 16.34 7.78
C SER A 31 -6.87 16.47 9.29
N TRP A 32 -7.95 15.96 9.91
CA TRP A 32 -8.20 16.10 11.35
C TRP A 32 -7.03 15.53 12.19
N ALA A 33 -6.44 14.42 11.72
CA ALA A 33 -5.32 13.76 12.39
C ALA A 33 -4.10 14.66 12.55
N LEU A 34 -3.94 15.69 11.71
CA LEU A 34 -2.87 16.68 11.84
C LEU A 34 -3.05 17.63 13.03
N THR A 35 -4.28 17.71 13.56
CA THR A 35 -4.62 18.51 14.74
C THR A 35 -4.71 17.68 16.02
N SER A 36 -4.58 16.35 15.92
CA SER A 36 -4.43 15.45 17.07
C SER A 36 -3.25 15.87 17.94
N GLU A 37 -3.34 15.76 19.26
CA GLU A 37 -2.19 15.95 20.17
C GLU A 37 -1.18 14.79 20.08
N TRP A 38 -1.64 13.61 19.67
CA TRP A 38 -0.89 12.36 19.54
C TRP A 38 -0.13 12.27 18.21
N GLU A 39 1.05 11.63 18.21
CA GLU A 39 1.88 11.43 17.03
C GLU A 39 1.38 10.27 16.15
N ALA A 40 0.81 9.22 16.74
CA ALA A 40 0.37 8.04 16.03
C ALA A 40 -0.70 8.36 14.96
N PRO A 41 -1.77 9.15 15.23
CA PRO A 41 -2.71 9.58 14.18
C PRO A 41 -2.04 10.42 13.08
N ARG A 42 -1.12 11.34 13.44
CA ARG A 42 -0.38 12.17 12.47
C ARG A 42 0.48 11.32 11.55
N TYR A 43 1.17 10.32 12.11
CA TYR A 43 1.99 9.39 11.37
C TYR A 43 1.14 8.42 10.54
N GLY A 44 0.01 7.96 11.07
CA GLY A 44 -1.00 7.19 10.34
C GLY A 44 -1.54 7.94 9.12
N TRP A 45 -1.82 9.24 9.25
CA TRP A 45 -2.20 10.10 8.12
C TRP A 45 -1.10 10.17 7.05
N SER A 46 0.17 10.22 7.48
CA SER A 46 1.33 10.21 6.58
C SER A 46 1.48 8.88 5.84
N LEU A 47 1.35 7.75 6.54
CA LEU A 47 1.35 6.41 5.93
C LEU A 47 0.18 6.23 4.96
N SER A 48 -1.00 6.71 5.32
CA SER A 48 -2.19 6.68 4.47
C SER A 48 -1.98 7.51 3.18
N ASN A 49 -1.30 8.67 3.25
CA ASN A 49 -0.91 9.40 2.04
C ASN A 49 0.15 8.67 1.21
N LEU A 50 1.10 7.99 1.84
CA LEU A 50 2.08 7.18 1.10
C LEU A 50 1.38 6.04 0.34
N ALA A 51 0.41 5.36 0.98
CA ALA A 51 -0.44 4.37 0.34
C ALA A 51 -1.23 4.97 -0.84
N LEU A 52 -1.80 6.17 -0.68
CA LEU A 52 -2.48 6.88 -1.77
C LEU A 52 -1.55 7.14 -2.97
N ARG A 53 -0.36 7.69 -2.73
CA ARG A 53 0.58 8.01 -3.83
C ARG A 53 1.02 6.76 -4.58
N HIS A 54 1.23 5.66 -3.87
CA HIS A 54 1.52 4.38 -4.51
C HIS A 54 0.31 3.86 -5.33
N ALA A 55 -0.91 4.03 -4.83
CA ALA A 55 -2.12 3.67 -5.58
C ALA A 55 -2.32 4.53 -6.83
N GLU A 56 -2.13 5.85 -6.73
CA GLU A 56 -2.17 6.78 -7.88
C GLU A 56 -1.10 6.42 -8.93
N ALA A 57 0.09 6.00 -8.51
CA ALA A 57 1.12 5.51 -9.42
C ALA A 57 0.64 4.25 -10.17
N THR A 58 0.05 3.28 -9.47
CA THR A 58 -0.55 2.09 -10.09
C THR A 58 -1.60 2.46 -11.14
N LEU A 59 -2.49 3.40 -10.82
CA LEU A 59 -3.54 3.87 -11.72
C LEU A 59 -2.98 4.60 -12.94
N THR A 60 -1.92 5.38 -12.74
CA THR A 60 -1.22 6.08 -13.83
C THR A 60 -0.63 5.08 -14.81
N LEU A 61 0.05 4.04 -14.31
CA LEU A 61 0.60 2.97 -15.14
C LEU A 61 -0.51 2.26 -15.93
N ALA A 62 -1.63 1.92 -15.28
CA ALA A 62 -2.77 1.24 -15.92
C ALA A 62 -3.44 2.04 -17.05
N ARG A 63 -3.35 3.37 -16.98
CA ARG A 63 -3.89 4.28 -18.01
C ARG A 63 -2.91 4.56 -19.14
N THR A 64 -1.63 4.29 -18.92
CA THR A 64 -0.55 4.67 -19.84
C THR A 64 -0.26 3.56 -20.83
N ASP A 65 0.05 2.35 -20.35
CA ASP A 65 0.49 1.25 -21.21
C ASP A 65 0.24 -0.09 -20.53
N MET A 66 -0.38 -1.03 -21.25
CA MET A 66 -0.71 -2.36 -20.74
C MET A 66 0.54 -3.17 -20.37
N VAL A 67 1.70 -2.92 -20.97
CA VAL A 67 2.94 -3.65 -20.63
C VAL A 67 3.52 -3.27 -19.27
N LEU A 68 3.02 -2.22 -18.62
CA LEU A 68 3.52 -1.72 -17.33
C LEU A 68 2.95 -2.46 -16.11
N ALA A 69 2.21 -3.56 -16.31
CA ALA A 69 1.71 -4.39 -15.22
C ALA A 69 2.80 -4.81 -14.21
N PRO A 70 4.02 -5.26 -14.61
CA PRO A 70 5.06 -5.63 -13.65
C PRO A 70 5.43 -4.48 -12.69
N SER A 71 5.53 -3.25 -13.20
CA SER A 71 5.78 -2.07 -12.38
C SER A 71 4.59 -1.71 -11.50
N ALA A 72 3.36 -1.95 -11.99
CA ALA A 72 2.14 -1.79 -11.22
C ALA A 72 2.13 -2.69 -9.97
N TRP A 73 2.57 -3.95 -10.09
CA TRP A 73 2.75 -4.86 -8.96
C TRP A 73 3.69 -4.32 -7.88
N VAL A 74 4.81 -3.68 -8.28
CA VAL A 74 5.74 -3.05 -7.33
C VAL A 74 5.07 -1.91 -6.56
N THR A 75 4.38 -1.01 -7.27
CA THR A 75 3.69 0.11 -6.61
C THR A 75 2.52 -0.36 -5.73
N ALA A 76 1.75 -1.34 -6.17
CA ALA A 76 0.67 -1.91 -5.38
C ALA A 76 1.17 -2.64 -4.12
N ARG A 77 2.32 -3.32 -4.20
CA ARG A 77 3.00 -3.85 -3.00
C ARG A 77 3.37 -2.75 -2.02
N ALA A 78 3.96 -1.67 -2.50
CA ALA A 78 4.35 -0.55 -1.65
C ALA A 78 3.13 0.10 -0.98
N ALA A 79 2.01 0.23 -1.70
CA ALA A 79 0.73 0.66 -1.13
C ALA A 79 0.25 -0.29 -0.02
N THR A 80 0.31 -1.59 -0.27
CA THR A 80 -0.10 -2.63 0.69
C THR A 80 0.77 -2.63 1.94
N GLU A 81 2.09 -2.46 1.80
CA GLU A 81 3.02 -2.41 2.92
C GLU A 81 2.82 -1.15 3.77
N ALA A 82 2.58 0.00 3.13
CA ALA A 82 2.21 1.23 3.83
C ALA A 82 0.87 1.08 4.58
N ALA A 83 -0.11 0.42 3.96
CA ALA A 83 -1.40 0.15 4.57
C ALA A 83 -1.29 -0.79 5.79
N ALA A 84 -0.53 -1.88 5.68
CA ALA A 84 -0.29 -2.80 6.79
C ALA A 84 0.32 -2.09 8.00
N ARG A 85 1.35 -1.26 7.77
CA ARG A 85 1.96 -0.46 8.86
C ARG A 85 0.97 0.52 9.48
N CYS A 86 0.14 1.16 8.65
CA CYS A 86 -0.87 2.11 9.12
C CYS A 86 -1.94 1.42 9.97
N LEU A 87 -2.44 0.25 9.53
CA LEU A 87 -3.39 -0.55 10.28
C LEU A 87 -2.77 -1.03 11.60
N TRP A 88 -1.58 -1.63 11.56
CA TRP A 88 -0.90 -2.06 12.78
C TRP A 88 -0.70 -0.89 13.76
N LEU A 89 -0.33 0.29 13.28
CA LEU A 89 -0.17 1.47 14.12
C LEU A 89 -1.48 1.92 14.78
N LEU A 90 -2.57 1.97 14.01
CA LEU A 90 -3.82 2.63 14.40
C LEU A 90 -4.88 1.66 14.95
N GLN A 91 -4.65 0.35 14.85
CA GLN A 91 -5.59 -0.68 15.30
C GLN A 91 -5.94 -0.61 16.80
N PRO A 92 -5.01 -0.31 17.74
CA PRO A 92 -5.40 -0.19 19.14
C PRO A 92 -6.44 0.91 19.36
N GLU A 93 -7.35 0.69 20.31
CA GLU A 93 -8.34 1.69 20.73
C GLU A 93 -7.76 2.67 21.77
N ASP A 94 -6.81 2.23 22.60
CA ASP A 94 -6.07 3.08 23.53
C ASP A 94 -5.05 3.97 22.79
N GLU A 95 -5.10 5.29 23.02
CA GLU A 95 -4.15 6.27 22.50
C GLU A 95 -2.71 5.92 22.86
N TRP A 96 -2.47 5.48 24.09
CA TRP A 96 -1.14 5.20 24.59
C TRP A 96 -0.54 3.96 23.92
N GLU A 97 -1.35 2.93 23.65
CA GLU A 97 -0.92 1.79 22.85
C GLU A 97 -0.53 2.21 21.42
N ARG A 98 -1.28 3.13 20.81
CA ARG A 98 -0.93 3.69 19.49
C ARG A 98 0.38 4.46 19.54
N GLU A 99 0.61 5.27 20.56
CA GLU A 99 1.89 5.99 20.75
C GLU A 99 3.07 5.03 20.97
N ALA A 100 2.87 3.96 21.73
CA ALA A 100 3.88 2.93 21.93
C ALA A 100 4.21 2.24 20.59
N ARG A 101 3.20 1.92 19.76
CA ARG A 101 3.42 1.40 18.39
C ARG A 101 4.11 2.43 17.48
N TRP A 102 3.78 3.71 17.58
CA TRP A 102 4.47 4.79 16.86
C TRP A 102 5.96 4.87 17.23
N LEU A 103 6.31 4.77 18.52
CA LEU A 103 7.69 4.72 18.99
C LEU A 103 8.46 3.55 18.37
N ALA A 104 7.83 2.38 18.24
CA ALA A 104 8.44 1.23 17.59
C ALA A 104 8.82 1.52 16.13
N LEU A 105 7.94 2.18 15.37
CA LEU A 105 8.22 2.62 13.99
C LEU A 105 9.28 3.71 13.95
N LEU A 106 9.25 4.66 14.89
CA LEU A 106 10.27 5.71 14.98
C LEU A 106 11.67 5.11 15.20
N HIS A 107 11.76 4.07 16.03
CA HIS A 107 13.02 3.34 16.26
C HIS A 107 13.56 2.64 15.01
N GLU A 108 12.73 2.25 14.04
CA GLU A 108 13.23 1.78 12.73
C GLU A 108 14.01 2.87 12.00
N GLY A 109 13.51 4.11 12.02
CA GLY A 109 14.19 5.27 11.44
C GLY A 109 15.46 5.66 12.21
N VAL A 110 15.46 5.54 13.54
CA VAL A 110 16.68 5.73 14.34
C VAL A 110 17.76 4.74 13.91
N ARG A 111 17.42 3.44 13.81
CA ARG A 111 18.37 2.39 13.40
C ARG A 111 18.96 2.62 12.02
N LEU A 112 18.32 3.39 11.14
CA LEU A 112 18.84 3.66 9.80
C LEU A 112 20.16 4.44 9.83
N GLY A 113 20.35 5.40 10.74
CA GLY A 113 21.61 6.13 10.86
C GLY A 113 22.71 5.35 11.59
N ASP A 114 22.33 4.31 12.34
CA ASP A 114 23.25 3.48 13.11
C ASP A 114 23.80 2.29 12.30
N ARG A 115 23.27 2.02 11.09
CA ARG A 115 23.76 0.90 10.27
C ARG A 115 25.15 1.19 9.73
N LYS A 116 25.95 0.13 9.59
CA LYS A 116 27.31 0.22 9.04
C LYS A 116 27.33 0.83 7.64
N GLU A 117 26.30 0.58 6.85
CA GLU A 117 26.16 1.01 5.45
C GLU A 117 25.83 2.50 5.30
N THR A 118 25.29 3.13 6.35
CA THR A 118 24.69 4.47 6.29
C THR A 118 25.23 5.44 7.36
N LYS A 119 25.97 4.95 8.35
CA LYS A 119 26.55 5.75 9.44
C LYS A 119 27.47 6.89 8.96
N ASP A 120 28.09 6.72 7.80
CA ASP A 120 29.02 7.71 7.25
C ASP A 120 28.29 8.76 6.37
N VAL A 121 26.95 8.70 6.32
CA VAL A 121 26.10 9.72 5.69
C VAL A 121 25.71 10.76 6.76
N PRO A 122 26.34 11.94 6.82
CA PRO A 122 26.22 12.82 7.99
C PRO A 122 24.80 13.34 8.23
N THR A 123 24.04 13.56 7.15
CA THR A 123 22.63 14.00 7.22
C THR A 123 21.74 12.94 7.85
N LEU A 124 21.95 11.66 7.52
CA LEU A 124 21.20 10.54 8.12
C LEU A 124 21.58 10.36 9.58
N ALA A 125 22.88 10.39 9.92
CA ALA A 125 23.34 10.29 11.31
C ALA A 125 22.75 11.41 12.19
N ALA A 126 22.76 12.65 11.72
CA ALA A 126 22.17 13.79 12.42
C ALA A 126 20.64 13.68 12.56
N GLN A 127 19.96 13.12 11.55
CA GLN A 127 18.52 12.86 11.62
C GLN A 127 18.20 11.76 12.64
N SER A 128 18.90 10.63 12.60
CA SER A 128 18.71 9.52 13.54
C SER A 128 18.98 9.93 14.98
N LYS A 129 19.99 10.77 15.24
CA LYS A 129 20.23 11.32 16.58
C LYS A 129 19.04 12.14 17.09
N ARG A 130 18.50 13.06 16.27
CA ARG A 130 17.32 13.87 16.64
C ARG A 130 16.08 13.01 16.87
N MET A 131 15.86 12.00 16.03
CA MET A 131 14.76 11.06 16.20
C MET A 131 14.89 10.26 17.49
N LYS A 132 16.11 9.86 17.87
CA LYS A 132 16.38 9.14 19.11
C LYS A 132 16.08 9.98 20.34
N GLU A 133 16.59 11.21 20.39
CA GLU A 133 16.33 12.15 21.49
C GLU A 133 14.83 12.43 21.64
N PHE A 134 14.11 12.59 20.52
CA PHE A 134 12.66 12.76 20.54
C PHE A 134 11.92 11.50 21.02
N ALA A 135 12.33 10.32 20.56
CA ALA A 135 11.76 9.04 20.98
C ALA A 135 11.90 8.83 22.49
N GLU A 136 13.08 9.15 23.06
CA GLU A 136 13.33 9.06 24.50
C GLU A 136 12.43 10.03 25.29
N ALA A 137 12.23 11.25 24.79
CA ALA A 137 11.35 12.23 25.42
C ALA A 137 9.86 11.84 25.40
N VAL A 138 9.39 11.19 24.33
CA VAL A 138 8.01 10.68 24.26
C VAL A 138 7.85 9.40 25.09
N ALA A 139 8.82 8.47 25.04
CA ALA A 139 8.81 7.25 25.85
C ALA A 139 8.74 7.54 27.35
N ALA A 140 9.42 8.60 27.82
CA ALA A 140 9.36 9.05 29.22
C ALA A 140 7.97 9.53 29.68
N LYS A 141 7.05 9.79 28.75
CA LYS A 141 5.66 10.20 29.05
C LYS A 141 4.68 9.03 29.04
N LEU A 142 5.11 7.85 28.63
CA LEU A 142 4.23 6.67 28.61
C LEU A 142 3.77 6.32 30.04
N PRO A 143 2.54 5.83 30.22
CA PRO A 143 2.07 5.33 31.51
C PRO A 143 2.96 4.22 32.07
N GLU A 144 3.01 4.11 33.41
CA GLU A 144 3.74 3.03 34.06
C GLU A 144 3.22 1.65 33.61
N GLY A 145 4.15 0.74 33.31
CA GLY A 145 3.83 -0.60 32.81
C GLY A 145 3.60 -0.69 31.31
N MET A 146 3.56 0.44 30.58
CA MET A 146 3.45 0.41 29.13
C MET A 146 4.81 0.12 28.46
N ALA A 147 4.82 -0.89 27.58
CA ALA A 147 6.00 -1.27 26.81
C ALA A 147 5.87 -0.89 25.33
N VAL A 148 7.00 -0.51 24.72
CA VAL A 148 7.09 -0.34 23.26
C VAL A 148 7.10 -1.72 22.61
N PRO A 149 6.09 -2.10 21.80
CA PRO A 149 6.03 -3.42 21.20
C PRO A 149 7.02 -3.55 20.03
N GLY A 150 7.36 -4.78 19.67
CA GLY A 150 7.94 -5.06 18.36
C GLY A 150 6.86 -5.01 17.29
N MET A 151 7.19 -4.54 16.08
CA MET A 151 6.26 -4.64 14.95
C MET A 151 6.21 -6.09 14.46
N ASP A 152 5.00 -6.60 14.30
CA ASP A 152 4.77 -7.88 13.64
C ASP A 152 5.28 -7.84 12.19
N SER A 153 5.58 -9.01 11.62
CA SER A 153 5.93 -9.06 10.21
C SER A 153 4.76 -8.53 9.36
N ILE A 154 5.04 -7.82 8.26
CA ILE A 154 4.00 -7.34 7.35
C ILE A 154 3.09 -8.48 6.89
N GLN A 155 3.66 -9.66 6.65
CA GLN A 155 2.89 -10.84 6.27
C GLN A 155 1.93 -11.27 7.38
N SER A 156 2.36 -11.25 8.65
CA SER A 156 1.51 -11.57 9.81
C SER A 156 0.39 -10.56 9.98
N ILE A 157 0.70 -9.26 9.86
CA ILE A 157 -0.29 -8.18 9.93
C ILE A 157 -1.35 -8.40 8.85
N LEU A 158 -0.94 -8.59 7.60
CA LEU A 158 -1.87 -8.80 6.48
C LEU A 158 -2.68 -10.10 6.61
N ALA A 159 -2.11 -11.15 7.20
CA ALA A 159 -2.82 -12.41 7.42
C ALA A 159 -3.95 -12.27 8.45
N ALA A 160 -3.81 -11.36 9.41
CA ALA A 160 -4.87 -11.07 10.39
C ALA A 160 -6.03 -10.27 9.78
N GLU A 161 -5.78 -9.47 8.74
CA GLU A 161 -6.77 -8.60 8.09
C GLU A 161 -7.65 -9.32 7.07
N GLY A 162 -7.22 -10.46 6.51
CA GLY A 162 -8.05 -11.25 5.62
C GLY A 162 -7.32 -12.20 4.68
N GLU A 163 -8.09 -13.11 4.09
CA GLU A 163 -7.57 -14.09 3.14
C GLU A 163 -7.03 -13.41 1.88
N GLY A 164 -5.89 -13.89 1.39
CA GLY A 164 -5.29 -13.45 0.13
C GLY A 164 -4.39 -12.20 0.21
N LEU A 165 -4.46 -11.38 1.26
CA LEU A 165 -3.61 -10.19 1.41
C LEU A 165 -2.13 -10.56 1.62
N ALA A 166 -1.87 -11.51 2.52
CA ALA A 166 -0.54 -12.05 2.74
C ALA A 166 0.01 -12.74 1.47
N LEU A 167 -0.85 -13.47 0.75
CA LEU A 167 -0.48 -14.10 -0.52
C LEU A 167 -0.10 -13.03 -1.56
N PHE A 168 -0.91 -11.98 -1.72
CA PHE A 168 -0.60 -10.88 -2.61
C PHE A 168 0.74 -10.25 -2.27
N TYR A 169 1.01 -9.95 -0.99
CA TYR A 169 2.29 -9.36 -0.58
C TYR A 169 3.49 -10.25 -0.96
N VAL A 170 3.38 -11.56 -0.75
CA VAL A 170 4.42 -12.53 -1.14
C VAL A 170 4.60 -12.58 -2.66
N MET A 171 3.52 -12.69 -3.43
CA MET A 171 3.60 -12.70 -4.91
C MET A 171 4.16 -11.37 -5.43
N ALA A 172 3.70 -10.25 -4.89
CA ALA A 172 4.11 -8.93 -5.33
C ALA A 172 5.60 -8.65 -5.03
N SER A 173 6.16 -9.29 -3.98
CA SER A 173 7.59 -9.16 -3.64
C SER A 173 8.51 -9.68 -4.74
N GLN A 174 8.02 -10.64 -5.53
CA GLN A 174 8.78 -11.22 -6.64
C GLN A 174 9.16 -10.15 -7.68
N TYR A 175 8.27 -9.19 -7.92
CA TYR A 175 8.50 -8.06 -8.83
C TYR A 175 9.48 -7.03 -8.28
N THR A 176 9.52 -6.83 -6.97
CA THR A 176 10.53 -5.95 -6.34
C THR A 176 11.92 -6.60 -6.36
N HIS A 177 11.99 -7.91 -6.12
CA HIS A 177 13.26 -8.65 -6.03
C HIS A 177 13.77 -9.13 -7.40
N ALA A 178 13.07 -8.82 -8.49
CA ALA A 178 13.41 -9.25 -9.84
C ALA A 178 13.64 -10.77 -9.97
N THR A 179 12.80 -11.57 -9.32
CA THR A 179 12.94 -13.04 -9.37
C THR A 179 12.45 -13.62 -10.69
N GLU A 180 12.65 -14.93 -10.90
CA GLU A 180 12.15 -15.63 -12.10
C GLU A 180 10.66 -15.41 -12.33
N HIS A 181 9.85 -15.33 -11.27
CA HIS A 181 8.42 -15.09 -11.41
C HIS A 181 8.13 -13.73 -12.06
N ALA A 182 8.90 -12.70 -11.72
CA ALA A 182 8.76 -11.37 -12.30
C ALA A 182 9.15 -11.31 -13.78
N THR A 183 10.06 -12.19 -14.21
CA THR A 183 10.51 -12.22 -15.61
C THR A 183 9.57 -13.00 -16.55
N ARG A 184 8.53 -13.67 -16.01
CA ARG A 184 7.53 -14.41 -16.81
C ARG A 184 6.69 -13.53 -17.74
N PHE A 185 6.70 -12.22 -17.53
CA PHE A 185 6.13 -11.26 -18.48
C PHE A 185 6.95 -11.12 -19.77
N TRP A 186 8.23 -11.52 -19.74
CA TRP A 186 9.12 -11.50 -20.89
C TRP A 186 9.50 -12.90 -21.41
N ARG A 187 8.99 -13.96 -20.77
CA ARG A 187 9.33 -15.34 -21.10
C ARG A 187 8.18 -16.30 -20.81
N VAL A 188 7.90 -17.18 -21.77
CA VAL A 188 7.11 -18.40 -21.57
C VAL A 188 7.98 -19.64 -21.72
N ASN A 189 7.63 -20.73 -21.02
CA ASN A 189 8.39 -21.99 -20.94
C ASN A 189 9.81 -21.85 -20.37
N LEU A 190 10.54 -22.97 -20.30
CA LEU A 190 11.90 -23.08 -19.76
C LEU A 190 12.80 -23.84 -20.74
N GLY A 191 14.12 -23.68 -20.57
CA GLY A 191 15.12 -24.45 -21.32
C GLY A 191 15.08 -24.15 -22.82
N ILE A 192 15.25 -25.19 -23.64
CA ILE A 192 15.25 -25.09 -25.11
C ILE A 192 13.88 -24.70 -25.69
N ASP A 193 12.81 -24.86 -24.91
CA ASP A 193 11.44 -24.53 -25.30
C ASP A 193 11.05 -23.10 -24.93
N ALA A 194 11.97 -22.33 -24.32
CA ALA A 194 11.73 -20.97 -23.87
C ALA A 194 11.50 -20.02 -25.05
N SER A 195 10.39 -19.30 -25.01
CA SER A 195 10.11 -18.20 -25.94
C SER A 195 10.17 -16.88 -25.19
N HIS A 196 10.82 -15.88 -25.79
CA HIS A 196 11.02 -14.55 -25.21
C HIS A 196 10.26 -13.50 -26.03
N GLY A 197 9.63 -12.56 -25.33
CA GLY A 197 8.75 -11.55 -25.91
C GLY A 197 7.89 -10.92 -24.83
N GLU A 198 7.13 -9.86 -25.13
CA GLU A 198 6.23 -9.23 -24.16
C GLU A 198 4.90 -9.98 -24.11
N PHE A 199 4.62 -10.66 -22.99
CA PHE A 199 3.45 -11.51 -22.78
C PHE A 199 2.47 -10.94 -21.74
N VAL A 200 2.56 -9.63 -21.45
CA VAL A 200 1.66 -8.94 -20.52
C VAL A 200 0.26 -8.83 -21.15
N GLY A 201 -0.78 -9.08 -20.35
CA GLY A 201 -2.17 -8.95 -20.76
C GLY A 201 -3.07 -8.35 -19.69
N ALA A 202 -4.36 -8.19 -20.02
CA ALA A 202 -5.34 -7.55 -19.14
C ALA A 202 -5.45 -8.24 -17.76
N LYS A 203 -5.34 -9.58 -17.71
CA LYS A 203 -5.43 -10.34 -16.45
C LYS A 203 -4.39 -9.92 -15.40
N ASP A 204 -3.24 -9.42 -15.85
CA ASP A 204 -2.10 -9.10 -14.99
C ASP A 204 -2.29 -7.79 -14.21
N TRP A 205 -3.32 -7.02 -14.58
CA TRP A 205 -3.68 -5.75 -13.96
C TRP A 205 -4.69 -5.84 -12.82
N LEU A 206 -5.47 -6.94 -12.76
CA LEU A 206 -6.59 -7.05 -11.82
C LEU A 206 -6.14 -6.91 -10.36
N GLN A 207 -5.14 -7.72 -9.99
CA GLN A 207 -4.62 -7.75 -8.62
C GLN A 207 -3.94 -6.43 -8.21
N PRO A 208 -2.97 -5.87 -8.96
CA PRO A 208 -2.31 -4.65 -8.53
C PRO A 208 -3.28 -3.46 -8.43
N LEU A 209 -4.25 -3.32 -9.35
CA LEU A 209 -5.26 -2.26 -9.24
C LEU A 209 -6.14 -2.42 -8.01
N TRP A 210 -6.69 -3.62 -7.80
CA TRP A 210 -7.61 -3.86 -6.70
C TRP A 210 -6.92 -3.72 -5.34
N MET A 211 -5.69 -4.21 -5.22
CA MET A 211 -4.92 -4.10 -3.99
C MET A 211 -4.49 -2.67 -3.70
N SER A 212 -4.15 -1.88 -4.73
CA SER A 212 -3.92 -0.43 -4.55
C SER A 212 -5.16 0.30 -4.05
N TYR A 213 -6.35 -0.04 -4.56
CA TYR A 213 -7.61 0.51 -4.07
C TYR A 213 -7.84 0.17 -2.60
N LEU A 214 -7.80 -1.12 -2.27
CA LEU A 214 -8.04 -1.61 -0.92
C LEU A 214 -7.04 -1.01 0.08
N SER A 215 -5.75 -0.95 -0.29
CA SER A 215 -4.68 -0.45 0.57
C SER A 215 -4.95 0.98 1.05
N PHE A 216 -5.30 1.90 0.17
CA PHE A 216 -5.64 3.26 0.61
C PHE A 216 -6.97 3.28 1.37
N ARG A 217 -8.00 2.63 0.83
CA ARG A 217 -9.35 2.56 1.41
C ARG A 217 -9.33 2.18 2.88
N VAL A 218 -8.63 1.10 3.26
CA VAL A 218 -8.61 0.62 4.65
C VAL A 218 -7.91 1.61 5.59
N THR A 219 -6.83 2.26 5.15
CA THR A 219 -6.17 3.29 5.97
C THR A 219 -7.02 4.54 6.14
N ALA A 220 -7.76 4.92 5.10
CA ALA A 220 -8.66 6.05 5.15
C ALA A 220 -9.84 5.77 6.10
N LEU A 221 -10.45 4.58 6.00
CA LEU A 221 -11.52 4.15 6.90
C LEU A 221 -11.07 4.16 8.35
N ARG A 222 -9.90 3.58 8.68
CA ARG A 222 -9.42 3.57 10.06
C ARG A 222 -9.23 4.97 10.64
N LEU A 223 -8.78 5.92 9.81
CA LEU A 223 -8.66 7.32 10.20
C LEU A 223 -10.02 8.05 10.28
N ILE A 224 -11.02 7.64 9.51
CA ILE A 224 -12.39 8.15 9.64
C ILE A 224 -13.02 7.65 10.94
N GLU A 225 -12.86 6.35 11.24
CA GLU A 225 -13.33 5.73 12.49
C GLU A 225 -12.72 6.40 13.72
N LEU A 226 -11.40 6.61 13.72
CA LEU A 226 -10.70 7.30 14.82
C LEU A 226 -11.12 8.78 14.98
N LYS A 227 -11.70 9.39 13.95
CA LYS A 227 -12.30 10.72 14.06
C LYS A 227 -13.58 10.69 14.91
N GLY A 228 -14.19 9.52 15.09
CA GLY A 228 -15.49 9.34 15.74
C GLY A 228 -16.68 9.62 14.80
N GLU A 229 -16.47 9.59 13.48
CA GLU A 229 -17.52 9.80 12.49
C GLU A 229 -17.85 8.49 11.76
N ASP A 230 -19.15 8.25 11.52
CA ASP A 230 -19.58 7.14 10.67
C ASP A 230 -19.25 7.43 9.20
N PRO A 231 -18.74 6.44 8.45
CA PRO A 231 -18.52 6.56 7.01
C PRO A 231 -19.79 7.01 6.27
N SER A 232 -19.65 8.02 5.42
CA SER A 232 -20.77 8.56 4.65
C SER A 232 -21.29 7.55 3.63
N ALA A 233 -22.58 7.65 3.30
CA ALA A 233 -23.19 6.84 2.26
C ALA A 233 -22.51 6.99 0.88
N VAL A 234 -21.79 8.10 0.65
CA VAL A 234 -21.03 8.35 -0.58
C VAL A 234 -19.88 7.36 -0.73
N LEU A 235 -19.26 6.93 0.37
CA LEU A 235 -18.19 5.92 0.34
C LEU A 235 -18.73 4.55 -0.07
N GLY A 236 -19.91 4.17 0.44
CA GLY A 236 -20.59 2.94 0.02
C GLY A 236 -20.93 2.93 -1.48
N LEU A 237 -21.37 4.08 -2.02
CA LEU A 237 -21.59 4.23 -3.46
C LEU A 237 -20.28 4.12 -4.26
N ALA A 238 -19.19 4.70 -3.76
CA ALA A 238 -17.88 4.62 -4.41
C ALA A 238 -17.36 3.17 -4.45
N ASP A 239 -17.48 2.43 -3.34
CA ASP A 239 -17.16 1.00 -3.27
C ASP A 239 -17.97 0.18 -4.27
N HIS A 240 -19.28 0.43 -4.33
CA HIS A 240 -20.16 -0.26 -5.27
C HIS A 240 -19.74 -0.03 -6.72
N GLN A 241 -19.45 1.23 -7.11
CA GLN A 241 -19.01 1.56 -8.46
C GLN A 241 -17.64 0.95 -8.81
N ALA A 242 -16.71 0.89 -7.86
CA ALA A 242 -15.43 0.22 -8.04
C ALA A 242 -15.61 -1.30 -8.21
N GLY A 243 -16.51 -1.90 -7.43
CA GLY A 243 -16.90 -3.31 -7.53
C GLY A 243 -17.51 -3.66 -8.89
N GLU A 244 -18.52 -2.91 -9.35
CA GLU A 244 -19.14 -3.13 -10.67
C GLU A 244 -18.12 -3.02 -11.81
N ALA A 245 -17.20 -2.07 -11.73
CA ALA A 245 -16.15 -1.92 -12.74
C ALA A 245 -15.12 -3.06 -12.70
N ARG A 246 -14.82 -3.58 -11.51
CA ARG A 246 -13.97 -4.76 -11.33
C ARG A 246 -14.64 -5.98 -11.95
N ASP A 247 -15.92 -6.21 -11.68
CA ASP A 247 -16.66 -7.36 -12.19
C ASP A 247 -16.77 -7.32 -13.73
N ALA A 248 -17.04 -6.13 -14.29
CA ALA A 248 -17.02 -5.93 -15.74
C ALA A 248 -15.63 -6.21 -16.35
N PHE A 249 -14.55 -5.79 -15.67
CA PHE A 249 -13.19 -6.07 -16.10
C PHE A 249 -12.86 -7.56 -16.04
N VAL A 250 -13.23 -8.25 -14.97
CA VAL A 250 -13.09 -9.71 -14.81
C VAL A 250 -13.83 -10.44 -15.93
N ALA A 251 -15.08 -10.06 -16.21
CA ALA A 251 -15.85 -10.64 -17.30
C ALA A 251 -15.15 -10.47 -18.66
N SER A 252 -14.54 -9.30 -18.91
CA SER A 252 -13.79 -9.04 -20.15
C SER A 252 -12.54 -9.90 -20.31
N ILE A 253 -11.84 -10.21 -19.22
CA ILE A 253 -10.68 -11.10 -19.21
C ILE A 253 -11.10 -12.52 -19.60
N TYR A 254 -12.20 -13.02 -19.05
CA TYR A 254 -12.68 -14.37 -19.35
C TYR A 254 -13.20 -14.51 -20.79
N ALA A 255 -13.88 -13.49 -21.31
CA ALA A 255 -14.36 -13.50 -22.70
C ALA A 255 -13.21 -13.62 -23.72
N GLN A 256 -12.05 -13.03 -23.42
CA GLN A 256 -10.84 -13.12 -24.26
C GLN A 256 -10.13 -14.48 -24.15
N ALA A 257 -10.34 -15.25 -23.08
CA ALA A 257 -9.74 -16.57 -22.90
C ALA A 257 -10.49 -17.69 -23.64
N THR A 258 -11.73 -17.42 -24.06
CA THR A 258 -12.60 -18.37 -24.77
C THR A 258 -12.56 -18.25 -26.30
N THR A 259 -11.80 -17.28 -26.82
CA THR A 259 -11.60 -17.00 -28.25
C THR A 259 -10.19 -17.34 -28.68
#